data_AF-A0A961WJS2-F1
#
_entry.id   AF-A0A961WJS2-F1
#
_cell.length_a   1.000
_cell.length_b   1.000
_cell.length_c   1.000
_cell.angle_alpha   90.00
_cell.angle_beta   90.00
_cell.angle_gamma   90.00
#
_symmetry.space_group_name_H-M   'P 1'
#
loop_
_entity.id
_entity.type
_entity.pdbx_description
1 polymer ?
#
loop_
_entity_poly.entity_id
_entity_poly.type
_entity_poly.pdbx_seq_one_letter_code
_entity_poly.pdbx_strand_id
1 'polypeptide(L)'
;LGLSVPERSWHAGRDTIAEFASLLSLVTGALGMIGQDVERMVRDEIVEIALAERGGSPAVAHTKNPVLAEALVTLARFNATLVSGMHQTVVHEQECSAAAWTLEWMLLPQMCIAAGAATRTTLALLARIERIGSPV
;
A
#
# COMPACT_ATOMS: atom_id res chain seq x y z
N LEU A 1 -23.95 -16.66 5.92
CA LEU A 1 -22.66 -15.97 5.67
C LEU A 1 -22.73 -14.44 5.85
N GLY A 2 -23.92 -13.82 5.98
CA GLY A 2 -24.00 -12.35 6.12
C GLY A 2 -23.67 -11.58 4.84
N LEU A 3 -23.73 -12.25 3.68
CA LEU A 3 -23.49 -11.67 2.36
C LEU A 3 -24.79 -11.62 1.55
N SER A 4 -24.90 -10.63 0.67
CA SER A 4 -26.03 -10.49 -0.26
C SER A 4 -25.97 -11.54 -1.38
N VAL A 5 -27.14 -11.82 -1.96
CA VAL A 5 -27.24 -12.66 -3.17
C VAL A 5 -26.99 -11.79 -4.39
N PRO A 6 -26.05 -12.14 -5.28
CA PRO A 6 -25.82 -11.37 -6.50
C PRO A 6 -27.00 -11.55 -7.47
N GLU A 7 -27.33 -10.48 -8.22
CA GLU A 7 -28.43 -10.49 -9.18
C GLU A 7 -28.16 -11.36 -10.42
N ARG A 8 -26.88 -11.62 -10.72
CA ARG A 8 -26.42 -12.37 -11.89
C ARG A 8 -25.24 -13.27 -11.55
N SER A 9 -24.94 -14.24 -12.42
CA SER A 9 -23.73 -15.06 -12.33
C SER A 9 -22.48 -14.19 -12.39
N TRP A 10 -21.53 -14.45 -11.49
CA TRP A 10 -20.28 -13.67 -11.33
C TRP A 10 -19.03 -14.49 -11.70
N HIS A 11 -19.21 -15.68 -12.29
CA HIS A 11 -18.11 -16.55 -12.70
C HIS A 11 -17.22 -15.88 -13.77
N ALA A 12 -17.82 -15.15 -14.72
CA ALA A 12 -17.12 -14.32 -15.70
C ALA A 12 -17.18 -12.81 -15.39
N GLY A 13 -18.10 -12.37 -14.53
CA GLY A 13 -18.20 -10.98 -14.08
C GLY A 13 -17.23 -10.66 -12.96
N ARG A 14 -15.98 -10.27 -13.29
CA ARG A 14 -14.92 -9.94 -12.33
C ARG A 14 -14.71 -8.44 -12.07
N ASP A 15 -15.61 -7.59 -12.56
CA ASP A 15 -15.59 -6.14 -12.37
C ASP A 15 -15.47 -5.73 -10.90
N THR A 16 -16.26 -6.34 -10.03
CA THR A 16 -16.25 -6.06 -8.58
C THR A 16 -14.89 -6.38 -7.93
N ILE A 17 -14.23 -7.45 -8.37
CA ILE A 17 -12.91 -7.85 -7.84
C ILE A 17 -11.81 -6.92 -8.38
N ALA A 18 -11.89 -6.54 -9.65
CA ALA A 18 -10.98 -5.57 -10.26
C ALA A 18 -11.11 -4.17 -9.63
N GLU A 19 -12.34 -3.74 -9.30
CA GLU A 19 -12.61 -2.50 -8.58
C GLU A 19 -11.99 -2.54 -7.17
N PHE A 20 -12.21 -3.63 -6.43
CA PHE A 20 -11.58 -3.80 -5.12
C PHE A 20 -10.05 -3.77 -5.18
N ALA A 21 -9.44 -4.46 -6.14
CA ALA A 21 -7.99 -4.40 -6.35
C ALA A 21 -7.51 -2.96 -6.70
N SER A 22 -8.30 -2.23 -7.48
CA SER A 22 -8.01 -0.83 -7.81
C SER A 22 -8.06 0.07 -6.57
N LEU A 23 -9.05 -0.15 -5.69
CA LEU A 23 -9.12 0.52 -4.39
C LEU A 23 -7.89 0.22 -3.52
N LEU A 24 -7.45 -1.05 -3.44
CA LEU A 24 -6.24 -1.42 -2.70
C LEU A 24 -5.00 -0.69 -3.23
N SER A 25 -4.87 -0.59 -4.54
CA SER A 25 -3.79 0.16 -5.19
C SER A 25 -3.82 1.64 -4.81
N LEU A 26 -4.99 2.28 -4.88
CA LEU A 26 -5.18 3.68 -4.47
C LEU A 26 -4.84 3.91 -3.00
N VAL A 27 -5.31 3.04 -2.11
CA VAL A 27 -5.00 3.11 -0.66
C VAL A 27 -3.49 3.06 -0.45
N THR A 28 -2.81 2.06 -1.01
CA THR A 28 -1.35 1.97 -0.87
C THR A 28 -0.61 3.13 -1.54
N GLY A 29 -1.13 3.66 -2.64
CA GLY A 29 -0.59 4.86 -3.30
C GLY A 29 -0.62 6.09 -2.39
N ALA A 30 -1.75 6.32 -1.73
CA ALA A 30 -1.89 7.41 -0.75
C ALA A 30 -0.94 7.23 0.44
N LEU A 31 -0.79 6.01 0.96
CA LEU A 31 0.16 5.74 2.05
C LEU A 31 1.63 5.86 1.60
N GLY A 32 1.92 5.49 0.35
CA GLY A 32 3.25 5.67 -0.26
C GLY A 32 3.61 7.15 -0.42
N MET A 33 2.63 8.01 -0.71
CA MET A 33 2.83 9.48 -0.74
C MET A 33 3.30 9.99 0.62
N ILE A 34 2.66 9.57 1.71
CA ILE A 34 3.09 9.90 3.08
C ILE A 34 4.55 9.46 3.32
N GLY A 35 4.89 8.24 2.90
CA GLY A 35 6.27 7.74 2.97
C GLY A 35 7.25 8.61 2.19
N GLN A 36 6.89 8.99 0.96
CA GLN A 36 7.74 9.82 0.11
C GLN A 36 7.98 11.21 0.71
N ASP A 37 6.96 11.81 1.32
CA ASP A 37 7.07 13.11 1.97
C ASP A 37 7.97 13.03 3.21
N VAL A 38 7.79 12.01 4.06
CA VAL A 38 8.66 11.80 5.23
C VAL A 38 10.11 11.55 4.81
N GLU A 39 10.37 10.75 3.77
CA GLU A 39 11.73 10.57 3.23
C GLU A 39 12.39 11.89 2.85
N ARG A 40 11.63 12.77 2.18
CA ARG A 40 12.12 14.08 1.78
C ARG A 40 12.42 14.97 2.98
N MET A 41 11.49 15.05 3.94
CA MET A 41 11.65 15.87 5.14
C MET A 41 12.80 15.42 6.04
N VAL A 42 13.12 14.12 6.09
CA VAL A 42 14.26 13.57 6.84
C VAL A 42 15.60 13.90 6.16
N ARG A 43 15.62 13.91 4.82
CA ARG A 43 16.84 14.17 4.04
C ARG A 43 17.07 15.66 3.74
N ASP A 44 16.10 16.51 4.05
CA ASP A 44 16.22 17.96 3.89
C ASP A 44 17.28 18.54 4.84
N GLU A 45 17.99 19.57 4.40
CA GLU A 45 19.13 20.16 5.11
C GLU A 45 18.70 20.79 6.45
N ILE A 46 17.47 21.28 6.53
CA ILE A 46 16.89 21.92 7.72
C ILE A 46 16.30 20.88 8.69
N VAL A 47 16.11 19.64 8.24
CA VAL A 47 15.47 18.55 9.00
C VAL A 47 14.09 18.98 9.53
N GLU A 48 13.12 19.01 8.62
CA GLU A 48 11.75 19.42 8.91
C GLU A 48 10.96 18.40 9.75
N ILE A 49 11.48 17.18 9.92
CA ILE A 49 10.84 16.14 10.74
C ILE A 49 11.83 15.44 11.66
N ALA A 50 11.44 15.20 12.91
CA ALA A 50 12.18 14.38 13.86
C ALA A 50 11.42 13.08 14.13
N LEU A 51 12.13 11.94 14.03
CA LEU A 51 11.58 10.61 14.26
C LEU A 51 12.25 9.96 15.47
N ALA A 52 11.45 9.46 16.41
CA ALA A 52 11.90 8.69 17.57
C ALA A 52 12.67 7.44 17.13
N GLU A 53 13.80 7.15 17.77
CA GLU A 53 14.47 5.86 17.62
C GLU A 53 13.73 4.74 18.36
N ARG A 54 13.92 3.51 17.89
CA ARG A 54 13.50 2.31 18.60
C ARG A 54 14.38 2.15 19.85
N GLY A 55 14.00 2.79 20.96
CA GLY A 55 14.77 2.77 22.21
C GLY A 55 14.76 4.07 23.03
N GLY A 56 14.00 5.09 22.65
CA GLY A 56 13.77 6.28 23.49
C GLY A 56 14.89 7.32 23.51
N SER A 57 15.97 7.12 22.75
CA SER A 57 17.01 8.14 22.58
C SER A 57 16.74 8.97 21.32
N PRO A 58 16.72 10.31 21.40
CA PRO A 58 16.67 11.17 20.22
C PRO A 58 17.98 11.04 19.45
N ALA A 59 17.95 10.48 18.25
CA ALA A 59 19.11 10.48 17.36
C ALA A 59 19.12 11.76 16.51
N VAL A 60 20.30 12.37 16.42
CA VAL A 60 20.60 13.44 15.48
C VAL A 60 20.27 12.96 14.06
N ALA A 61 19.48 13.75 13.34
CA ALA A 61 18.76 13.42 12.10
C ALA A 61 19.57 12.87 10.91
N HIS A 62 20.90 12.92 10.97
CA HIS A 62 21.76 12.73 9.80
C HIS A 62 22.18 11.28 9.51
N THR A 63 21.79 10.27 10.30
CA THR A 63 22.50 8.97 10.24
C THR A 63 21.64 7.71 10.01
N LYS A 64 20.31 7.75 9.87
CA LYS A 64 19.57 6.50 9.56
C LYS A 64 18.49 6.68 8.52
N ASN A 65 18.56 5.83 7.48
CA ASN A 65 17.55 5.73 6.43
C ASN A 65 16.16 5.52 7.06
N PRO A 66 15.12 6.26 6.61
CA PRO A 66 13.76 6.12 7.12
C PRO A 66 13.11 4.85 6.54
N VAL A 67 13.55 3.68 6.99
CA VAL A 67 13.17 2.35 6.43
C VAL A 67 11.66 2.15 6.36
N LEU A 68 10.90 2.65 7.34
CA LEU A 68 9.43 2.54 7.32
C LEU A 68 8.82 3.38 6.19
N ALA A 69 9.37 4.56 5.92
CA ALA A 69 8.92 5.42 4.82
C ALA A 69 9.26 4.79 3.46
N GLU A 70 10.47 4.25 3.31
CA GLU A 70 10.93 3.50 2.13
C GLU A 70 10.09 2.26 1.87
N ALA A 71 9.68 1.56 2.92
CA ALA A 71 8.76 0.44 2.82
C ALA A 71 7.37 0.86 2.30
N LEU A 72 6.83 2.02 2.69
CA LEU A 72 5.56 2.52 2.19
C LEU A 72 5.62 2.83 0.68
N VAL A 73 6.68 3.49 0.22
CA VAL A 73 6.90 3.76 -1.22
C VAL A 73 7.01 2.45 -2.00
N THR A 74 7.71 1.46 -1.43
CA THR A 74 7.86 0.13 -2.05
C THR A 74 6.52 -0.59 -2.16
N LEU A 75 5.73 -0.64 -1.10
CA LEU A 75 4.41 -1.30 -1.08
C LEU A 75 3.42 -0.62 -2.05
N ALA A 76 3.47 0.71 -2.16
CA ALA A 76 2.68 1.46 -3.13
C ALA A 76 3.00 1.05 -4.58
N ARG A 77 4.30 1.00 -4.93
CA ARG A 77 4.75 0.57 -6.26
C ARG A 77 4.42 -0.89 -6.53
N PHE A 78 4.55 -1.76 -5.54
CA PHE A 78 4.20 -3.18 -5.65
C PHE A 78 2.72 -3.37 -6.01
N ASN A 79 1.81 -2.71 -5.28
CA ASN A 79 0.38 -2.78 -5.59
C ASN A 79 0.03 -2.16 -6.95
N ALA A 80 0.67 -1.05 -7.32
CA ALA A 80 0.50 -0.45 -8.65
C ALA A 80 0.95 -1.39 -9.78
N THR A 81 1.97 -2.23 -9.55
CA THR A 81 2.35 -3.28 -10.50
C THR A 81 1.28 -4.38 -10.58
N LEU A 82 0.81 -4.90 -9.44
CA LEU A 82 -0.14 -6.01 -9.40
C LEU A 82 -1.53 -5.65 -9.96
N VAL A 83 -2.00 -4.41 -9.77
CA VAL A 83 -3.32 -3.98 -10.26
C VAL A 83 -3.43 -4.08 -11.78
N SER A 84 -2.33 -3.87 -12.51
CA SER A 84 -2.31 -4.04 -13.96
C SER A 84 -2.64 -5.49 -14.37
N GLY A 85 -2.13 -6.47 -13.62
CA GLY A 85 -2.44 -7.88 -13.80
C GLY A 85 -3.88 -8.21 -13.43
N MET A 86 -4.42 -7.59 -12.36
CA MET A 86 -5.84 -7.73 -12.00
C MET A 86 -6.77 -7.19 -13.09
N HIS A 87 -6.39 -6.13 -13.82
CA HIS A 87 -7.17 -5.68 -14.97
C HIS A 87 -7.12 -6.66 -16.15
N GLN A 88 -6.15 -7.57 -16.23
CA GLN A 88 -6.15 -8.65 -17.23
C GLN A 88 -7.09 -9.80 -16.84
N THR A 89 -7.41 -9.98 -15.55
CA THR A 89 -8.28 -11.09 -15.10
C THR A 89 -9.75 -10.85 -15.42
N VAL A 90 -10.14 -9.67 -15.90
CA VAL A 90 -11.53 -9.42 -16.34
C VAL A 90 -11.86 -10.08 -17.67
N VAL A 91 -10.85 -10.52 -18.42
CA VAL A 91 -11.03 -11.18 -19.71
C VAL A 91 -11.29 -12.67 -19.46
N HIS A 92 -12.57 -13.04 -19.44
CA HIS A 92 -13.00 -14.42 -19.34
C HIS A 92 -13.52 -14.94 -20.68
N GLU A 93 -13.08 -16.14 -21.08
CA GLU A 93 -13.73 -16.90 -22.14
C GLU A 93 -15.02 -17.57 -21.65
N GLN A 94 -16.12 -17.35 -22.37
CA GLN A 94 -17.44 -17.95 -22.10
C GLN A 94 -17.90 -17.74 -20.64
N GLU A 95 -18.23 -18.84 -19.94
CA GLU A 95 -18.81 -18.81 -18.59
C GLU A 95 -17.74 -18.73 -17.48
N CYS A 96 -16.52 -19.22 -17.73
CA CYS A 96 -15.43 -19.21 -16.74
C CYS A 96 -14.07 -19.49 -17.40
N SER A 97 -13.10 -18.60 -17.17
CA SER A 97 -11.72 -18.77 -17.59
C SER A 97 -10.87 -19.30 -16.45
N ALA A 98 -10.26 -20.47 -16.64
CA ALA A 98 -9.33 -21.00 -15.66
C ALA A 98 -8.06 -20.14 -15.56
N ALA A 99 -7.62 -19.56 -16.68
CA ALA A 99 -6.41 -18.74 -16.73
C ALA A 99 -6.61 -17.41 -15.99
N ALA A 100 -7.70 -16.68 -16.29
CA ALA A 100 -8.02 -15.43 -15.61
C ALA A 100 -8.25 -15.64 -14.11
N TRP A 101 -8.94 -16.73 -13.75
CA TRP A 101 -9.21 -17.06 -12.36
C TRP A 101 -7.96 -17.43 -11.57
N THR A 102 -7.06 -18.23 -12.16
CA THR A 102 -5.80 -18.61 -11.50
C THR A 102 -4.88 -17.40 -11.33
N LEU A 103 -4.83 -16.50 -12.31
CA LEU A 103 -4.06 -15.25 -12.20
C LEU A 103 -4.58 -14.39 -11.04
N GLU A 104 -5.90 -14.26 -10.89
CA GLU A 104 -6.50 -13.53 -9.78
C GLU A 104 -6.06 -14.07 -8.41
N TRP A 105 -6.03 -15.40 -8.25
CA TRP A 105 -5.59 -16.05 -7.01
C TRP A 105 -4.14 -15.75 -6.64
N MET A 106 -3.28 -15.54 -7.64
CA MET A 106 -1.88 -15.20 -7.41
C MET A 106 -1.72 -13.74 -6.97
N LEU A 107 -2.54 -12.84 -7.52
CA LEU A 107 -2.36 -11.39 -7.37
C LEU A 107 -3.13 -10.83 -6.16
N LEU A 108 -4.43 -11.14 -6.04
CA LEU A 108 -5.30 -10.48 -5.08
C LEU A 108 -4.87 -10.67 -3.61
N PRO A 109 -4.47 -11.88 -3.14
CA PRO A 109 -4.00 -12.04 -1.77
C PRO A 109 -2.76 -11.20 -1.46
N GLN A 110 -1.83 -11.10 -2.41
CA GLN A 110 -0.62 -10.29 -2.25
C GLN A 110 -0.97 -8.80 -2.13
N MET A 111 -1.96 -8.33 -2.90
CA MET A 111 -2.42 -6.95 -2.79
C MET A 111 -3.06 -6.64 -1.44
N CYS A 112 -3.87 -7.56 -0.90
CA CYS A 112 -4.45 -7.44 0.44
C CYS A 112 -3.36 -7.41 1.53
N ILE A 113 -2.36 -8.29 1.42
CA ILE A 113 -1.23 -8.34 2.37
C ILE A 113 -0.43 -7.04 2.30
N ALA A 114 -0.14 -6.54 1.10
CA ALA A 114 0.58 -5.29 0.90
C ALA A 114 -0.18 -4.09 1.48
N ALA A 115 -1.50 -4.00 1.24
CA ALA A 115 -2.33 -2.95 1.81
C ALA A 115 -2.38 -3.03 3.35
N GLY A 116 -2.57 -4.21 3.92
CA GLY A 116 -2.54 -4.41 5.36
C GLY A 116 -1.17 -4.08 5.98
N ALA A 117 -0.08 -4.44 5.31
CA ALA A 117 1.28 -4.10 5.72
C ALA A 117 1.54 -2.59 5.64
N ALA A 118 1.05 -1.92 4.59
CA ALA A 118 1.18 -0.48 4.43
C ALA A 118 0.46 0.25 5.56
N THR A 119 -0.80 -0.08 5.85
CA THR A 119 -1.56 0.54 6.95
C THR A 119 -0.87 0.38 8.30
N ARG A 120 -0.38 -0.83 8.64
CA ARG A 120 0.38 -1.04 9.89
C ARG A 120 1.67 -0.24 9.93
N THR A 121 2.39 -0.19 8.80
CA THR A 121 3.65 0.54 8.68
C THR A 121 3.42 2.05 8.83
N THR A 122 2.36 2.59 8.24
CA THR A 122 1.98 4.00 8.41
C THR A 122 1.68 4.32 9.85
N LEU A 123 0.88 3.50 10.55
CA LEU A 123 0.60 3.71 11.98
C LEU A 123 1.88 3.69 12.81
N ALA A 124 2.79 2.75 12.54
CA ALA A 124 4.08 2.67 13.21
C ALA A 124 4.99 3.86 12.90
N LEU A 125 4.95 4.39 11.67
CA LEU A 125 5.72 5.57 11.26
C LEU A 125 5.19 6.82 11.97
N LEU A 126 3.87 7.05 11.93
CA LEU A 126 3.22 8.20 12.55
C LEU A 126 3.44 8.22 14.06
N ALA A 127 3.40 7.07 14.72
CA ALA A 127 3.70 6.95 16.16
C ALA A 127 5.14 7.32 16.53
N ARG A 128 6.05 7.38 15.55
CA ARG A 128 7.45 7.79 15.75
C ARG A 128 7.68 9.27 15.47
N ILE A 129 6.70 10.02 14.99
CA ILE A 129 6.88 11.45 14.74
C ILE A 129 6.92 12.19 16.07
N GLU A 130 8.06 12.79 16.38
CA GLU A 130 8.23 13.62 17.59
C GLU A 130 7.97 15.11 17.28
N ARG A 131 8.33 15.55 16.07
CA ARG A 131 8.25 16.96 15.66
C ARG A 131 8.09 17.08 14.16
N ILE A 132 7.29 18.05 13.72
CA ILE A 132 7.17 18.53 12.33
C ILE A 132 7.38 20.05 12.33
N GLY A 133 8.15 20.58 11.39
CA GLY A 133 8.46 22.02 11.22
C GLY A 133 9.95 22.33 11.38
N SER A 134 10.36 23.60 11.32
CA SER A 134 11.76 23.98 11.59
C SER A 134 12.07 23.96 13.10
N PRO A 135 13.28 23.58 13.53
CA PRO A 135 13.69 23.79 14.92
C PRO A 135 13.79 25.30 15.14
N VAL A 136 12.97 25.84 16.06
CA VAL A 136 13.04 27.23 16.53
C VAL A 136 14.31 27.44 17.35
#